data_AF-A0A0W0VZR5-F1
#
_entry.id   AF-A0A0W0VZR5-F1
#
_cell.length_a   1.000
_cell.length_b   1.000
_cell.length_c   1.000
_cell.angle_alpha   90.00
_cell.angle_beta   90.00
_cell.angle_gamma   90.00
#
_symmetry.space_group_name_H-M   'P 1'
#
loop_
_entity.id
_entity.type
_entity.pdbx_description
1 polymer ?
#
loop_
_entity_poly.entity_id
_entity_poly.type
_entity_poly.pdbx_seq_one_letter_code
_entity_poly.pdbx_strand_id
1 'polypeptide(L)'
;MCSLKKFFKKRGEFLRSFVGSFLAIFLAAFFNYYFLNKFEVNKNLYNFINLYEKNYEKLIDCKELIKQNTQALTKNLYLNNSNILFSINQFKNTVNNCMASLVSMKLISKQLQINYSGLTCTLTVIKNYNESIKSEIEKFLKDSRDNPLETIEAKYLDLFAVNWDKCLNKFNTDFEDINSFNN
;
A
#
# COMPACT_ATOMS: atom_id res chain seq x y z
N MET A 1 -60.71 10.46 -51.23
CA MET A 1 -60.38 9.74 -49.98
C MET A 1 -58.96 9.10 -49.96
N CYS A 2 -57.98 9.56 -50.76
CA CYS A 2 -56.63 8.95 -50.85
C CYS A 2 -55.46 9.74 -50.22
N SER A 3 -55.72 10.88 -49.55
CA SER A 3 -54.66 11.77 -49.05
C SER A 3 -54.20 11.48 -47.60
N LEU A 4 -55.12 11.11 -46.69
CA LEU A 4 -54.77 10.88 -45.28
C LEU A 4 -53.89 9.63 -45.06
N LYS A 5 -54.16 8.50 -45.74
CA LYS A 5 -53.40 7.25 -45.56
C LYS A 5 -51.92 7.39 -45.92
N LYS A 6 -51.57 8.17 -46.96
CA LYS A 6 -50.17 8.44 -47.34
C LYS A 6 -49.48 9.36 -46.32
N PHE A 7 -50.20 10.31 -45.73
CA PHE A 7 -49.67 11.22 -44.72
C PHE A 7 -49.32 10.50 -43.41
N PHE A 8 -50.21 9.63 -42.91
CA PHE A 8 -49.94 8.83 -41.70
C PHE A 8 -48.82 7.80 -41.90
N LYS A 9 -48.70 7.20 -43.10
CA LYS A 9 -47.61 6.26 -43.42
C LYS A 9 -46.24 6.97 -43.43
N LYS A 10 -46.13 8.13 -44.08
CA LYS A 10 -44.89 8.94 -44.08
C LYS A 10 -44.50 9.44 -42.68
N ARG A 11 -45.49 9.83 -41.85
CA ARG A 11 -45.24 10.21 -40.44
C ARG A 11 -44.76 9.03 -39.60
N GLY A 12 -45.33 7.83 -39.80
CA GLY A 12 -44.90 6.62 -39.10
C GLY A 12 -43.49 6.16 -39.48
N GLU A 13 -43.10 6.29 -40.75
CA GLU A 13 -41.73 6.01 -41.22
C GLU A 13 -40.73 7.05 -40.69
N PHE A 14 -41.11 8.33 -40.65
CA PHE A 14 -40.28 9.39 -40.06
C PHE A 14 -40.09 9.21 -38.54
N LEU A 15 -41.15 8.88 -37.80
CA LEU A 15 -41.08 8.60 -36.36
C LEU A 15 -40.23 7.35 -36.06
N ARG A 16 -40.34 6.28 -36.87
CA ARG A 16 -39.46 5.09 -36.73
C ARG A 16 -38.00 5.41 -37.02
N SER A 17 -37.72 6.18 -38.07
CA SER A 17 -36.35 6.59 -38.39
C SER A 17 -35.77 7.50 -37.31
N PHE A 18 -36.56 8.44 -36.78
CA PHE A 18 -36.12 9.36 -35.73
C PHE A 18 -35.84 8.62 -34.41
N VAL A 19 -36.74 7.74 -33.99
CA VAL A 19 -36.55 6.92 -32.77
C VAL A 19 -35.37 5.96 -32.92
N GLY A 20 -35.19 5.34 -34.10
CA GLY A 20 -34.06 4.45 -34.38
C GLY A 20 -32.71 5.17 -34.30
N SER A 21 -32.60 6.37 -34.89
CA SER A 21 -31.39 7.18 -34.82
C SER A 21 -31.10 7.66 -33.40
N PHE A 22 -32.12 8.05 -32.64
CA PHE A 22 -31.96 8.49 -31.25
C PHE A 22 -31.48 7.36 -30.35
N LEU A 23 -32.03 6.14 -30.52
CA LEU A 23 -31.61 4.96 -29.79
C LEU A 23 -30.16 4.56 -30.13
N ALA A 24 -29.77 4.65 -31.41
CA ALA A 24 -28.41 4.34 -31.84
C ALA A 24 -27.38 5.31 -31.26
N ILE A 25 -27.68 6.62 -31.23
CA ILE A 25 -26.81 7.63 -30.61
C ILE A 25 -26.69 7.40 -29.10
N PHE A 26 -27.81 7.09 -28.44
CA PHE A 26 -27.82 6.83 -26.99
C PHE A 26 -27.03 5.57 -26.63
N LEU A 27 -27.20 4.48 -27.39
CA LEU A 27 -26.44 3.26 -27.21
C LEU A 27 -24.95 3.48 -27.49
N ALA A 28 -24.59 4.19 -28.56
CA ALA A 28 -23.20 4.51 -28.85
C ALA A 28 -22.56 5.35 -27.74
N ALA A 29 -23.25 6.36 -27.22
CA ALA A 29 -22.77 7.17 -26.10
C ALA A 29 -22.65 6.35 -24.81
N PHE A 30 -23.62 5.47 -24.53
CA PHE A 30 -23.59 4.57 -23.37
C PHE A 30 -22.43 3.58 -23.45
N PHE A 31 -22.24 2.92 -24.60
CA PHE A 31 -21.11 2.01 -24.81
C PHE A 31 -19.79 2.75 -24.75
N ASN A 32 -19.67 3.94 -25.34
CA ASN A 32 -18.44 4.70 -25.30
C ASN A 32 -18.10 5.15 -23.87
N TYR A 33 -19.09 5.62 -23.10
CA TYR A 33 -18.93 5.92 -21.68
C TYR A 33 -18.54 4.68 -20.87
N TYR A 34 -19.22 3.56 -21.09
CA TYR A 34 -18.95 2.30 -20.38
C TYR A 34 -17.55 1.76 -20.70
N PHE A 35 -17.15 1.75 -21.97
CA PHE A 35 -15.83 1.28 -22.40
C PHE A 35 -14.72 2.22 -21.97
N LEU A 36 -14.90 3.54 -22.08
CA LEU A 36 -13.91 4.51 -21.60
C LEU A 36 -13.72 4.42 -20.09
N ASN A 37 -14.81 4.39 -19.30
CA ASN A 37 -14.72 4.19 -17.85
C ASN A 37 -14.07 2.85 -17.52
N LYS A 38 -14.44 1.76 -18.19
CA LYS A 38 -13.85 0.44 -17.96
C LYS A 38 -12.35 0.43 -18.30
N PHE A 39 -11.93 1.07 -19.38
CA PHE A 39 -10.53 1.23 -19.75
C PHE A 39 -9.75 2.07 -18.73
N GLU A 40 -10.32 3.18 -18.27
CA GLU A 40 -9.70 4.07 -17.29
C GLU A 40 -9.59 3.40 -15.91
N VAL A 41 -10.64 2.69 -15.48
CA VAL A 41 -10.62 1.83 -14.27
C VAL A 41 -9.55 0.75 -14.39
N ASN A 42 -9.45 0.07 -15.54
CA ASN A 42 -8.43 -0.97 -15.77
C ASN A 42 -7.00 -0.40 -15.77
N LYS A 43 -6.79 0.79 -16.36
CA LYS A 43 -5.49 1.47 -16.36
C LYS A 43 -5.08 1.89 -14.95
N ASN A 44 -6.03 2.40 -14.17
CA ASN A 44 -5.81 2.75 -12.76
C ASN A 44 -5.50 1.50 -11.93
N LEU A 45 -6.24 0.40 -12.15
CA LEU A 45 -6.01 -0.88 -11.50
C LEU A 45 -4.60 -1.42 -11.75
N TYR A 46 -4.14 -1.43 -13.01
CA TYR A 46 -2.79 -1.86 -13.36
C TYR A 46 -1.71 -1.00 -12.69
N ASN A 47 -1.92 0.33 -12.65
CA ASN A 47 -0.99 1.23 -11.96
C ASN A 47 -0.95 0.96 -10.45
N PHE A 48 -2.10 0.68 -9.82
CA PHE A 48 -2.17 0.32 -8.41
C PHE A 48 -1.47 -1.00 -8.10
N ILE A 49 -1.60 -2.02 -8.94
CA ILE A 49 -0.90 -3.31 -8.79
C ILE A 49 0.62 -3.11 -8.89
N ASN A 50 1.09 -2.40 -9.91
CA ASN A 50 2.53 -2.11 -10.08
C ASN A 50 3.10 -1.31 -8.89
N LEU A 51 2.34 -0.33 -8.37
CA LEU A 51 2.72 0.40 -7.16
C LEU A 51 2.73 -0.51 -5.93
N TYR A 52 1.80 -1.45 -5.84
CA TYR A 52 1.73 -2.41 -4.75
C TYR A 52 2.96 -3.34 -4.74
N GLU A 53 3.30 -3.93 -5.89
CA GLU A 53 4.48 -4.81 -6.05
C GLU A 53 5.78 -4.08 -5.72
N LYS A 54 5.98 -2.87 -6.26
CA LYS A 54 7.18 -2.06 -5.96
C LYS A 54 7.33 -1.72 -4.49
N ASN A 55 6.22 -1.52 -3.79
CA ASN A 55 6.28 -1.27 -2.35
C ASN A 55 6.49 -2.56 -1.57
N TYR A 56 5.98 -3.70 -2.05
CA TYR A 56 6.22 -5.00 -1.44
C TYR A 56 7.70 -5.39 -1.48
N GLU A 57 8.39 -5.20 -2.60
CA GLU A 57 9.84 -5.42 -2.69
C GLU A 57 10.60 -4.59 -1.64
N LYS A 58 10.23 -3.31 -1.49
CA LYS A 58 10.81 -2.45 -0.44
C LYS A 58 10.52 -2.95 0.97
N LEU A 59 9.38 -3.60 1.22
CA LEU A 59 9.06 -4.17 2.54
C LEU A 59 9.96 -5.36 2.90
N ILE A 60 10.34 -6.17 1.90
CA ILE A 60 11.24 -7.29 2.12
C ILE A 60 12.60 -6.75 2.61
N ASP A 61 13.11 -5.71 1.96
CA ASP A 61 14.39 -5.08 2.32
C ASP A 61 14.34 -4.31 3.65
N CYS A 62 13.17 -3.82 4.04
CA CYS A 62 12.99 -3.01 5.23
C CYS A 62 13.45 -3.69 6.53
N LYS A 63 13.21 -4.99 6.68
CA LYS A 63 13.63 -5.75 7.86
C LYS A 63 15.15 -5.71 8.04
N GLU A 64 15.89 -6.01 6.97
CA GLU A 64 17.35 -6.06 7.01
C GLU A 64 17.96 -4.66 7.13
N LEU A 65 17.39 -3.65 6.46
CA LEU A 65 17.86 -2.27 6.61
C LEU A 65 17.65 -1.74 8.04
N ILE A 66 16.51 -2.06 8.67
CA ILE A 66 16.25 -1.69 10.07
C ILE A 66 17.25 -2.38 10.99
N LYS A 67 17.50 -3.67 10.77
CA LYS A 67 18.48 -4.44 11.54
C LYS A 67 19.88 -3.84 11.44
N GLN A 68 20.40 -3.65 10.23
CA GLN A 68 21.74 -3.09 9.99
C GLN A 68 21.91 -1.71 10.64
N ASN A 69 20.94 -0.81 10.45
CA ASN A 69 21.02 0.54 11.02
C ASN A 69 20.85 0.56 12.54
N THR A 70 20.06 -0.37 13.10
CA THR A 70 19.96 -0.54 14.55
C THR A 70 21.31 -0.97 15.12
N GLN A 71 21.92 -2.03 14.57
CA GLN A 71 23.22 -2.52 15.03
C GLN A 71 24.31 -1.44 14.92
N ALA A 72 24.33 -0.68 13.81
CA ALA A 72 25.24 0.45 13.64
C ALA A 72 25.02 1.56 14.68
N LEU A 73 23.76 1.93 14.93
CA LEU A 73 23.40 2.92 15.95
C LEU A 73 23.85 2.46 17.34
N THR A 74 23.52 1.24 17.73
CA THR A 74 23.81 0.75 19.07
C THR A 74 25.31 0.60 19.32
N LYS A 75 26.07 0.13 18.32
CA LYS A 75 27.54 0.13 18.36
C LYS A 75 28.11 1.52 18.56
N ASN A 76 27.60 2.52 17.84
CA ASN A 76 28.08 3.89 17.94
C ASN A 76 27.70 4.57 19.26
N LEU A 77 26.53 4.24 19.84
CA LEU A 77 26.14 4.67 21.18
C LEU A 77 27.09 4.11 22.24
N TYR A 78 27.43 2.82 22.16
CA TYR A 78 28.34 2.17 23.12
C TYR A 78 29.76 2.73 23.04
N LEU A 79 30.29 2.94 21.82
CA LEU A 79 31.64 3.47 21.61
C LEU A 79 31.76 4.98 21.83
N ASN A 80 30.67 5.67 22.17
CA ASN A 80 30.59 7.12 22.31
C ASN A 80 31.23 7.88 21.12
N ASN A 81 30.90 7.44 19.91
CA ASN A 81 31.54 7.90 18.68
C ASN A 81 30.94 9.23 18.19
N SER A 82 31.74 10.10 17.55
CA SER A 82 31.24 11.34 16.91
C SER A 82 30.17 11.10 15.84
N ASN A 83 30.08 9.86 15.32
CA ASN A 83 29.10 9.44 14.32
C ASN A 83 27.72 9.03 14.88
N ILE A 84 27.44 9.21 16.17
CA ILE A 84 26.14 8.87 16.77
C ILE A 84 25.00 9.61 16.07
N LEU A 85 25.13 10.92 15.84
CA LEU A 85 24.07 11.71 15.21
C LEU A 85 23.78 11.24 13.77
N PHE A 86 24.82 10.89 13.02
CA PHE A 86 24.67 10.30 11.69
C PHE A 86 23.89 8.98 11.75
N SER A 87 24.22 8.12 12.72
CA SER A 87 23.56 6.82 12.88
C SER A 87 22.10 6.94 13.31
N ILE A 88 21.78 7.89 14.19
CA ILE A 88 20.40 8.23 14.57
C ILE A 88 19.61 8.66 13.33
N ASN A 89 20.19 9.51 12.49
CA ASN A 89 19.55 9.99 11.27
C ASN A 89 19.32 8.85 10.26
N GLN A 90 20.30 7.96 10.06
CA GLN A 90 20.15 6.80 9.17
C GLN A 90 19.06 5.84 9.66
N PHE A 91 19.03 5.55 10.96
CA PHE A 91 17.97 4.75 11.57
C PHE A 91 16.59 5.37 11.35
N LYS A 92 16.45 6.67 11.67
CA LYS A 92 15.19 7.41 11.50
C LYS A 92 14.71 7.43 10.05
N ASN A 93 15.60 7.69 9.10
CA ASN A 93 15.28 7.71 7.69
C ASN A 93 14.79 6.34 7.20
N THR A 94 15.48 5.27 7.61
CA THR A 94 15.12 3.90 7.26
C THR A 94 13.74 3.53 7.78
N VAL A 95 13.48 3.76 9.08
CA VAL A 95 12.16 3.49 9.68
C VAL A 95 11.06 4.28 8.99
N ASN A 96 11.28 5.58 8.72
CA ASN A 96 10.29 6.43 8.04
C ASN A 96 9.99 5.96 6.61
N ASN A 97 11.01 5.57 5.85
CA ASN A 97 10.84 5.06 4.49
C ASN A 97 10.04 3.75 4.48
N CYS A 98 10.29 2.87 5.45
CA CYS A 98 9.55 1.63 5.62
C CYS A 98 8.09 1.88 6.02
N MET A 99 7.85 2.78 6.98
CA MET A 99 6.50 3.20 7.35
C MET A 99 5.76 3.84 6.18
N ALA A 100 6.41 4.68 5.38
CA ALA A 100 5.82 5.31 4.21
C ALA A 100 5.37 4.26 3.18
N SER A 101 6.23 3.27 2.88
CA SER A 101 5.92 2.17 1.95
C SER A 101 4.73 1.35 2.44
N LEU A 102 4.70 1.01 3.74
CA LEU A 102 3.57 0.30 4.36
C LEU A 102 2.26 1.10 4.30
N VAL A 103 2.30 2.41 4.57
CA VAL A 103 1.13 3.28 4.49
C VAL A 103 0.61 3.37 3.05
N SER A 104 1.51 3.53 2.07
CA SER A 104 1.16 3.52 0.65
C SER A 104 0.47 2.22 0.26
N MET A 105 1.01 1.06 0.65
CA MET A 105 0.38 -0.23 0.37
C MET A 105 -0.98 -0.37 1.05
N LYS A 106 -1.15 0.14 2.28
CA LYS A 106 -2.44 0.13 2.97
C LYS A 106 -3.49 0.98 2.26
N LEU A 107 -3.10 2.16 1.76
CA LEU A 107 -3.98 3.02 0.98
C LEU A 107 -4.40 2.36 -0.33
N ILE A 108 -3.45 1.75 -1.05
CA ILE A 108 -3.72 0.98 -2.27
C ILE A 108 -4.64 -0.20 -1.96
N SER A 109 -4.36 -0.98 -0.92
CA SER A 109 -5.19 -2.13 -0.52
C SER A 109 -6.63 -1.70 -0.21
N LYS A 110 -6.79 -0.55 0.46
CA LYS A 110 -8.12 0.00 0.75
C LYS A 110 -8.87 0.40 -0.53
N GLN A 111 -8.18 0.97 -1.52
CA GLN A 111 -8.76 1.30 -2.83
C GLN A 111 -9.15 0.05 -3.62
N LEU A 112 -8.33 -1.01 -3.52
CA LEU A 112 -8.56 -2.30 -4.17
C LEU A 112 -9.49 -3.24 -3.38
N GLN A 113 -9.96 -2.81 -2.20
CA GLN A 113 -10.77 -3.63 -1.28
C GLN A 113 -10.11 -4.97 -0.89
N ILE A 114 -8.79 -4.98 -0.86
CA ILE A 114 -7.94 -6.11 -0.47
C ILE A 114 -7.91 -6.20 1.06
N ASN A 115 -7.95 -7.41 1.62
CA ASN A 115 -7.68 -7.59 3.04
C ASN A 115 -6.23 -7.12 3.34
N TYR A 116 -6.07 -6.25 4.33
CA TYR A 116 -4.78 -5.64 4.69
C TYR A 116 -4.45 -5.84 6.18
N SER A 117 -4.91 -6.94 6.76
CA SER A 117 -4.68 -7.25 8.16
C SER A 117 -3.19 -7.49 8.45
N GLY A 118 -2.47 -8.14 7.54
CA GLY A 118 -1.02 -8.29 7.56
C GLY A 118 -0.28 -6.95 7.48
N LEU A 119 -0.67 -6.05 6.55
CA LEU A 119 -0.09 -4.69 6.48
C LEU A 119 -0.31 -3.90 7.77
N THR A 120 -1.50 -4.02 8.37
CA THR A 120 -1.80 -3.35 9.64
C THR A 120 -0.96 -3.92 10.79
N CYS A 121 -0.73 -5.24 10.79
CA CYS A 121 0.19 -5.89 11.71
C CYS A 121 1.61 -5.33 11.58
N THR A 122 2.17 -5.30 10.36
CA THR A 122 3.54 -4.81 10.11
C THR A 122 3.70 -3.33 10.49
N LEU A 123 2.69 -2.49 10.21
CA LEU A 123 2.65 -1.08 10.65
C LEU A 123 2.70 -0.93 12.17
N THR A 124 1.97 -1.75 12.90
CA THR A 124 1.99 -1.71 14.36
C THR A 124 3.35 -2.16 14.90
N VAL A 125 3.92 -3.23 14.34
CA VAL A 125 5.24 -3.75 14.74
C VAL A 125 6.33 -2.70 14.57
N ILE A 126 6.42 -2.05 13.40
CA ILE A 126 7.45 -1.04 13.16
C ILE A 126 7.27 0.20 14.03
N LYS A 127 6.03 0.61 14.30
CA LYS A 127 5.73 1.75 15.16
C LYS A 127 6.16 1.48 16.60
N ASN A 128 5.76 0.33 17.15
CA ASN A 128 6.12 -0.07 18.51
C ASN A 128 7.63 -0.23 18.68
N TYR A 129 8.30 -0.78 17.65
CA TYR A 129 9.75 -0.89 17.63
C TYR A 129 10.41 0.50 17.68
N ASN A 130 10.00 1.43 16.82
CA ASN A 130 10.54 2.80 16.79
C ASN A 130 10.36 3.54 18.14
N GLU A 131 9.19 3.41 18.75
CA GLU A 131 8.91 4.00 20.07
C GLU A 131 9.80 3.40 21.16
N SER A 132 10.00 2.07 21.13
CA SER A 132 10.87 1.36 22.08
C SER A 132 12.33 1.78 21.94
N ILE A 133 12.86 1.81 20.72
CA ILE A 133 14.25 2.23 20.46
C ILE A 133 14.48 3.69 20.88
N LYS A 134 13.54 4.59 20.56
CA LYS A 134 13.62 5.98 21.01
C LYS A 134 13.71 6.08 22.54
N SER A 135 12.86 5.34 23.25
CA SER A 135 12.87 5.34 24.72
C SER A 135 14.19 4.84 25.29
N GLU A 136 14.77 3.76 24.76
CA GLU A 136 16.04 3.24 25.24
C GLU A 136 17.22 4.18 24.97
N ILE A 137 17.25 4.83 23.80
CA ILE A 137 18.26 5.86 23.51
C ILE A 137 18.15 7.01 24.51
N GLU A 138 16.94 7.48 24.81
CA GLU A 138 16.72 8.54 25.80
C GLU A 138 17.18 8.14 27.20
N LYS A 139 16.97 6.89 27.61
CA LYS A 139 17.48 6.37 28.89
C LYS A 139 19.00 6.33 28.90
N PHE A 140 19.61 5.80 27.85
CA PHE A 140 21.07 5.70 27.74
C PHE A 140 21.75 7.07 27.80
N LEU A 141 21.16 8.08 27.14
CA LEU A 141 21.67 9.46 27.18
C LEU A 141 21.54 10.12 28.57
N LYS A 142 20.61 9.66 29.41
CA LYS A 142 20.37 10.22 30.76
C LYS A 142 21.15 9.49 31.85
N ASP A 143 21.20 8.17 31.78
CA ASP A 143 21.80 7.29 32.77
C ASP A 143 22.66 6.25 32.04
N SER A 144 23.96 6.51 31.85
CA SER A 144 24.87 5.66 31.05
C SER A 144 25.27 4.33 31.73
N ARG A 145 24.34 3.66 32.41
CA ARG A 145 24.64 2.48 33.25
C ARG A 145 24.47 1.15 32.54
N ASP A 146 23.59 1.06 31.55
CA ASP A 146 23.31 -0.19 30.83
C ASP A 146 23.99 -0.23 29.47
N ASN A 147 24.46 -1.41 29.05
CA ASN A 147 24.96 -1.64 27.69
C ASN A 147 23.76 -1.59 26.72
N PRO A 148 23.66 -0.56 25.86
CA PRO A 148 22.53 -0.43 24.96
C PRO A 148 22.52 -1.54 23.92
N LEU A 149 23.67 -2.16 23.62
CA LEU A 149 23.80 -3.27 22.66
C LEU A 149 22.97 -4.48 23.08
N GLU A 150 23.13 -4.90 24.33
CA GLU A 150 22.47 -6.07 24.86
C GLU A 150 20.95 -5.86 24.95
N THR A 151 20.52 -4.69 25.42
CA THR A 151 19.09 -4.36 25.52
C THR A 151 18.45 -4.17 24.14
N ILE A 152 19.06 -3.44 23.21
CA ILE A 152 18.46 -3.15 21.91
C ILE A 152 18.50 -4.37 20.98
N GLU A 153 19.63 -5.08 20.90
CA GLU A 153 19.74 -6.24 20.02
C GLU A 153 18.95 -7.44 20.58
N ALA A 154 19.20 -7.86 21.82
CA ALA A 154 18.61 -9.10 22.33
C ALA A 154 17.11 -8.97 22.64
N LYS A 155 16.62 -7.79 23.06
CA LYS A 155 15.22 -7.63 23.46
C LYS A 155 14.32 -7.11 22.34
N TYR A 156 14.77 -6.08 21.61
CA TYR A 156 13.89 -5.37 20.68
C TYR A 156 14.07 -5.83 19.24
N LEU A 157 15.31 -6.07 18.80
CA LEU A 157 15.58 -6.44 17.40
C LEU A 157 15.13 -7.87 17.08
N ASP A 158 15.40 -8.84 17.95
CA ASP A 158 14.95 -10.22 17.76
C ASP A 158 13.41 -10.34 17.79
N LEU A 159 12.78 -9.69 18.77
CA LEU A 159 11.32 -9.63 18.88
C LEU A 159 10.69 -8.92 17.67
N PHE A 160 11.33 -7.86 17.17
CA PHE A 160 10.92 -7.20 15.95
C PHE A 160 10.98 -8.14 14.76
N ALA A 161 12.10 -8.85 14.55
CA ALA A 161 12.25 -9.78 13.42
C ALA A 161 11.18 -10.88 13.43
N VAL A 162 10.94 -11.51 14.60
CA VAL A 162 9.92 -12.56 14.74
C VAL A 162 8.51 -12.02 14.45
N ASN A 163 8.16 -10.87 15.03
CA ASN A 163 6.83 -10.29 14.81
C ASN A 163 6.65 -9.78 13.37
N TRP A 164 7.71 -9.24 12.77
CA TRP A 164 7.73 -8.82 11.38
C TRP A 164 7.44 -9.99 10.46
N ASP A 165 8.17 -11.09 10.60
CA ASP A 165 7.99 -12.29 9.77
C ASP A 165 6.58 -12.88 9.93
N LYS A 166 6.05 -12.90 11.16
CA LYS A 166 4.66 -13.32 11.43
C LYS A 166 3.65 -12.42 10.69
N CYS A 167 3.84 -11.10 10.71
CA CYS A 167 2.96 -10.17 10.00
C CYS A 167 3.10 -10.30 8.48
N LEU A 168 4.32 -10.52 7.97
CA LEU A 168 4.59 -10.68 6.54
C LEU A 168 3.98 -11.98 5.99
N ASN A 169 4.05 -13.08 6.76
CA ASN A 169 3.36 -14.32 6.40
C ASN A 169 1.85 -14.10 6.30
N LYS A 170 1.26 -13.39 7.29
CA LYS A 170 -0.16 -13.04 7.24
C LYS A 170 -0.51 -12.16 6.05
N PHE A 171 0.38 -11.23 5.70
CA PHE A 171 0.23 -10.37 4.53
C PHE A 171 0.19 -11.19 3.23
N ASN A 172 1.06 -12.19 3.08
CA ASN A 172 1.05 -13.08 1.92
C ASN A 172 -0.25 -13.90 1.85
N THR A 173 -0.72 -14.44 2.98
CA THR A 173 -2.01 -15.15 3.04
C THR A 173 -3.18 -14.23 2.66
N ASP A 174 -3.22 -13.02 3.20
CA ASP A 174 -4.27 -12.03 2.88
C ASP A 174 -4.32 -11.73 1.37
N PHE A 175 -3.18 -11.80 0.66
CA PHE A 175 -3.09 -11.60 -0.79
C PHE A 175 -3.50 -12.84 -1.60
N GLU A 176 -3.09 -14.04 -1.16
CA GLU A 176 -3.44 -15.30 -1.84
C GLU A 176 -4.95 -15.58 -1.79
N ASP A 177 -5.61 -15.27 -0.68
CA ASP A 177 -7.06 -15.41 -0.53
C ASP A 177 -7.84 -14.64 -1.62
N ILE A 178 -7.31 -13.51 -2.10
CA ILE A 178 -7.93 -12.71 -3.18
C ILE A 178 -7.83 -13.39 -4.54
N ASN A 179 -6.75 -14.11 -4.80
CA ASN A 179 -6.58 -14.85 -6.06
C ASN A 179 -7.47 -16.10 -6.11
N SER A 180 -7.86 -16.65 -4.95
CA SER A 180 -8.79 -17.78 -4.87
C SER A 180 -10.26 -17.42 -5.15
N PHE A 181 -10.64 -16.14 -4.99
CA PHE A 181 -12.00 -15.66 -5.29
C PHE A 181 -12.23 -15.31 -6.77
N ASN A 182 -11.17 -15.25 -7.58
CA ASN A 182 -11.23 -14.87 -9.00
C ASN A 182 -11.03 -16.06 -9.97
N ASN A 183 -10.94 -17.29 -9.46
CA ASN A 183 -10.95 -18.55 -10.21
C ASN A 183 -12.17 -19.39 -9.83
#